data_AF-A0A0F8XYW4-F1
#
_entry.id   AF-A0A0F8XYW4-F1
#
_cell.length_a   1.000
_cell.length_b   1.000
_cell.length_c   1.000
_cell.angle_alpha   90.00
_cell.angle_beta   90.00
_cell.angle_gamma   90.00
#
_symmetry.space_group_name_H-M   'P 1'
#
loop_
_entity.id
_entity.type
_entity.pdbx_description
1 polymer ?
#
loop_
_entity_poly.entity_id
_entity_poly.type
_entity_poly.pdbx_seq_one_letter_code
_entity_poly.pdbx_strand_id
1 'polypeptide(L)'
;MKNFNAEIGVKEIKIEVDNPAQSVSITVTKEDGKPAAVAVEKSGKVYKYIQIEATNLPDNFGKATITLQVGKSWLSSNGLDANEIALFRFDENSKKWNELATTHTESEGDNELYEVELTSFSYFAISESLAEDGVDGTTGKDVGIGGEKGSVWWKVLILVLVVLIIYVVMNKKKYSNLLKQ
;
A
#
# COMPACT_ATOMS: atom_id res chain seq x y z
N MET A 1 2.27 -12.35 22.11
CA MET A 1 3.13 -12.05 20.96
C MET A 1 3.60 -13.36 20.37
N LYS A 2 3.65 -13.44 19.04
CA LYS A 2 4.17 -14.60 18.30
C LYS A 2 5.18 -14.10 17.28
N ASN A 3 6.37 -14.68 17.29
CA ASN A 3 7.40 -14.42 16.29
C ASN A 3 7.24 -15.39 15.13
N PHE A 4 7.43 -14.88 13.91
CA PHE A 4 7.26 -15.62 12.67
C PHE A 4 8.60 -15.79 11.94
N ASN A 5 8.68 -16.77 11.04
CA ASN A 5 9.86 -16.99 10.20
C ASN A 5 10.06 -15.80 9.24
N ALA A 6 11.31 -15.35 9.08
CA ALA A 6 11.74 -14.31 8.13
C ALA A 6 11.18 -14.51 6.72
N GLU A 7 11.05 -15.75 6.27
CA GLU A 7 10.51 -16.07 4.96
C GLU A 7 9.06 -15.61 4.76
N ILE A 8 8.27 -15.43 5.82
CA ILE A 8 6.87 -14.99 5.75
C ILE A 8 6.78 -13.48 5.48
N GLY A 9 7.78 -12.70 5.88
CA GLY A 9 7.73 -11.22 5.79
C GLY A 9 6.95 -10.55 6.94
N VAL A 10 6.44 -11.34 7.88
CA VAL A 10 5.90 -10.87 9.16
C VAL A 10 6.93 -11.21 10.23
N LYS A 11 7.27 -10.26 11.11
CA LYS A 11 8.15 -10.47 12.26
C LYS A 11 7.33 -10.76 13.51
N GLU A 12 6.35 -9.91 13.79
CA GLU A 12 5.52 -9.98 14.99
C GLU A 12 4.06 -9.63 14.68
N ILE A 13 3.13 -10.26 15.41
CA ILE A 13 1.74 -9.80 15.53
C ILE A 13 1.41 -9.64 17.02
N LYS A 14 0.97 -8.44 17.39
CA LYS A 14 0.42 -8.10 18.71
C LYS A 14 -1.07 -7.83 18.56
N ILE A 15 -1.90 -8.47 19.37
CA ILE A 15 -3.36 -8.30 19.33
C ILE A 15 -3.81 -7.76 20.68
N GLU A 16 -4.63 -6.72 20.63
CA GLU A 16 -5.32 -6.10 21.75
C GLU A 16 -6.82 -6.39 21.59
N VAL A 17 -7.39 -7.04 22.60
CA VAL A 17 -8.80 -7.46 22.60
C VAL A 17 -9.57 -6.67 23.65
N ASP A 18 -10.75 -6.17 23.28
CA ASP A 18 -11.62 -5.44 24.20
C ASP A 18 -12.27 -6.37 25.24
N ASN A 19 -12.48 -7.64 24.84
CA ASN A 19 -13.05 -8.67 25.69
C ASN A 19 -12.10 -9.86 25.78
N PRO A 20 -11.98 -10.52 26.94
CA PRO A 20 -11.15 -11.72 27.07
C PRO A 20 -11.56 -12.79 26.05
N ALA A 21 -10.58 -13.29 25.30
CA ALA A 21 -10.74 -14.41 24.38
C ALA A 21 -9.92 -15.60 24.90
N GLN A 22 -10.47 -16.82 24.79
CA GLN A 22 -9.82 -18.04 25.24
C GLN A 22 -9.43 -18.90 24.04
N SER A 23 -8.28 -19.56 24.15
CA SER A 23 -7.79 -20.50 23.11
C SER A 23 -7.66 -19.88 21.71
N VAL A 24 -7.23 -18.60 21.66
CA VAL A 24 -6.98 -17.89 20.40
C VAL A 24 -5.81 -18.54 19.68
N SER A 25 -6.00 -18.85 18.40
CA SER A 25 -4.94 -19.29 17.49
C SER A 25 -4.83 -18.34 16.31
N ILE A 26 -3.59 -17.94 15.99
CA ILE A 26 -3.27 -17.10 14.83
C ILE A 26 -2.39 -17.89 13.88
N THR A 27 -2.89 -18.02 12.65
CA THR A 27 -2.21 -18.67 11.53
C THR A 27 -1.80 -17.59 10.53
N VAL A 28 -0.54 -17.63 10.12
CA VAL A 28 -0.02 -16.77 9.06
C VAL A 28 0.57 -17.68 7.99
N THR A 29 0.00 -17.62 6.80
CA THR A 29 0.38 -18.45 5.66
C THR A 29 1.03 -17.55 4.61
N LYS A 30 2.24 -17.90 4.18
CA LYS A 30 2.90 -17.25 3.03
C LYS A 30 2.35 -17.87 1.75
N GLU A 31 2.01 -17.02 0.79
CA GLU A 31 1.52 -17.42 -0.51
C GLU A 31 2.60 -17.08 -1.55
N ASP A 32 3.03 -18.06 -2.35
CA ASP A 32 4.12 -17.88 -3.33
C ASP A 32 3.75 -16.99 -4.53
N GLY A 33 2.49 -16.57 -4.60
CA GLY A 33 1.94 -15.64 -5.58
C GLY A 33 0.55 -15.18 -5.17
N LYS A 34 -0.22 -14.58 -6.09
CA LYS A 34 -1.61 -14.20 -5.81
C LYS A 34 -2.38 -15.43 -5.30
N PRO A 35 -2.99 -15.37 -4.10
CA PRO A 35 -3.77 -16.49 -3.57
C PRO A 35 -4.87 -16.91 -4.56
N ALA A 36 -5.15 -18.21 -4.65
CA ALA A 36 -6.17 -18.72 -5.57
C ALA A 36 -7.57 -18.17 -5.27
N ALA A 37 -7.86 -17.92 -3.99
CA ALA A 37 -9.12 -17.34 -3.51
C ALA A 37 -9.28 -15.85 -3.84
N VAL A 38 -8.18 -15.14 -4.12
CA VAL A 38 -8.21 -13.72 -4.43
C VAL A 38 -8.49 -13.51 -5.92
N ALA A 39 -9.55 -12.77 -6.25
CA ALA A 39 -9.99 -12.59 -7.63
C ALA A 39 -9.09 -11.65 -8.47
N VAL A 40 -8.38 -10.72 -7.82
CA VAL A 40 -7.62 -9.65 -8.49
C VAL A 40 -6.20 -9.60 -7.94
N GLU A 41 -5.21 -9.60 -8.82
CA GLU A 41 -3.80 -9.46 -8.42
C GLU A 41 -3.47 -8.04 -7.94
N LYS A 42 -2.54 -7.90 -6.98
CA LYS A 42 -2.02 -6.58 -6.63
C LYS A 42 -1.09 -6.12 -7.75
N SER A 43 -1.42 -4.98 -8.35
CA SER A 43 -0.55 -4.34 -9.34
C SER A 43 0.71 -3.78 -8.70
N GLY A 44 1.77 -3.66 -9.52
CA GLY A 44 3.06 -3.14 -9.09
C GLY A 44 4.00 -4.23 -8.58
N LYS A 45 5.07 -3.82 -7.91
CA LYS A 45 6.09 -4.71 -7.36
C LYS A 45 5.62 -5.27 -6.02
N VAL A 46 5.29 -6.57 -6.01
CA VAL A 46 4.86 -7.28 -4.81
C VAL A 46 6.03 -8.05 -4.21
N TYR A 47 6.25 -7.89 -2.92
CA TYR A 47 7.26 -8.64 -2.16
C TYR A 47 6.71 -10.01 -1.79
N LYS A 48 5.59 -10.04 -1.04
CA LYS A 48 4.98 -11.27 -0.54
C LYS A 48 3.46 -11.12 -0.43
N TYR A 49 2.76 -12.21 -0.72
CA TYR A 49 1.36 -12.38 -0.33
C TYR A 49 1.30 -13.19 0.96
N ILE A 50 0.43 -12.80 1.88
CA ILE A 50 0.19 -13.51 3.13
C ILE A 50 -1.30 -13.61 3.41
N GLN A 51 -1.71 -14.71 4.02
CA GLN A 51 -3.04 -14.86 4.61
C GLN A 51 -2.88 -14.87 6.13
N ILE A 52 -3.69 -14.06 6.82
CA ILE A 52 -3.76 -14.09 8.28
C ILE A 52 -5.16 -14.56 8.64
N GLU A 53 -5.23 -15.57 9.50
CA GLU A 53 -6.47 -16.14 10.00
C GLU A 53 -6.40 -16.25 11.52
N ALA A 54 -7.56 -16.13 12.16
CA ALA A 54 -7.72 -16.35 13.57
C ALA A 54 -8.82 -17.36 13.85
N THR A 55 -8.62 -18.17 14.88
CA THR A 55 -9.64 -19.05 15.45
C THR A 55 -9.89 -18.64 16.90
N ASN A 56 -11.16 -18.65 17.31
CA ASN A 56 -11.60 -18.21 18.65
C ASN A 56 -11.26 -16.75 18.99
N LEU A 57 -11.05 -15.91 17.97
CA LEU A 57 -10.94 -14.47 18.11
C LEU A 57 -12.21 -13.84 17.52
N PRO A 58 -12.90 -12.94 18.23
CA PRO A 58 -14.01 -12.19 17.65
C PRO A 58 -13.55 -11.42 16.41
N ASP A 59 -14.39 -11.36 15.38
CA ASP A 59 -14.09 -10.65 14.12
C ASP A 59 -13.83 -9.15 14.34
N ASN A 60 -14.35 -8.60 15.44
CA ASN A 60 -14.18 -7.22 15.88
C ASN A 60 -13.14 -7.07 16.99
N PHE A 61 -12.02 -7.79 16.91
CA PHE A 61 -10.90 -7.57 17.83
C PHE A 61 -10.49 -6.09 17.78
N GLY A 62 -10.29 -5.47 18.95
CA GLY A 62 -10.13 -4.01 19.07
C GLY A 62 -9.03 -3.48 18.17
N LYS A 63 -7.85 -4.11 18.20
CA LYS A 63 -6.70 -3.73 17.38
C LYS A 63 -5.68 -4.86 17.25
N ALA A 64 -5.06 -5.00 16.10
CA ALA A 64 -3.81 -5.74 15.98
C ALA A 64 -2.73 -4.84 15.36
N THR A 65 -1.51 -4.95 15.89
CA THR A 65 -0.32 -4.32 15.30
C THR A 65 0.55 -5.42 14.71
N ILE A 66 0.91 -5.25 13.44
CA ILE A 66 1.81 -6.15 12.73
C ILE A 66 3.14 -5.43 12.52
N THR A 67 4.23 -6.11 12.85
CA THR A 67 5.57 -5.72 12.43
C THR A 67 5.95 -6.53 11.20
N LEU A 68 6.12 -5.88 10.06
CA LEU A 68 6.60 -6.46 8.82
C LEU A 68 8.12 -6.42 8.77
N GLN A 69 8.70 -7.31 7.98
CA GLN A 69 10.12 -7.33 7.67
C GLN A 69 10.34 -7.50 6.16
N VAL A 70 10.99 -6.53 5.53
CA VAL A 70 11.25 -6.49 4.09
C VAL A 70 12.74 -6.49 3.83
N GLY A 71 13.21 -7.41 2.99
CA GLY A 71 14.64 -7.54 2.71
C GLY A 71 15.17 -6.34 1.91
N LYS A 72 16.27 -5.74 2.36
CA LYS A 72 16.96 -4.62 1.69
C LYS A 72 17.37 -4.96 0.26
N SER A 73 17.70 -6.23 0.00
CA SER A 73 18.02 -6.72 -1.35
C SER A 73 16.82 -6.67 -2.30
N TRP A 74 15.62 -7.00 -1.81
CA TRP A 74 14.39 -6.88 -2.60
C TRP A 74 14.09 -5.42 -2.90
N LEU A 75 14.21 -4.51 -1.92
CA LEU A 75 14.06 -3.07 -2.13
C LEU A 75 15.02 -2.55 -3.21
N SER A 76 16.32 -2.82 -3.05
CA SER A 76 17.36 -2.36 -3.97
C SER A 76 17.18 -2.91 -5.39
N SER A 77 16.87 -4.21 -5.54
CA SER A 77 16.64 -4.82 -6.86
C SER A 77 15.40 -4.28 -7.57
N ASN A 78 14.44 -3.74 -6.82
CA ASN A 78 13.23 -3.12 -7.33
C ASN A 78 13.34 -1.59 -7.43
N GLY A 79 14.48 -1.00 -7.03
CA GLY A 79 14.68 0.45 -7.00
C GLY A 79 13.68 1.16 -6.11
N LEU A 80 13.36 0.58 -4.96
CA LEU A 80 12.44 1.13 -3.96
C LEU A 80 13.21 1.63 -2.74
N ASP A 81 12.83 2.79 -2.24
CA ASP A 81 13.27 3.30 -0.93
C ASP A 81 12.47 2.65 0.21
N ALA A 82 13.03 2.71 1.42
CA ALA A 82 12.38 2.16 2.61
C ALA A 82 10.98 2.77 2.83
N ASN A 83 10.74 4.03 2.45
CA ASN A 83 9.46 4.70 2.65
C ASN A 83 8.41 4.37 1.57
N GLU A 84 8.76 3.60 0.55
CA GLU A 84 7.87 3.28 -0.58
C GLU A 84 7.17 1.93 -0.39
N ILE A 85 6.95 1.50 0.85
CA ILE A 85 6.40 0.19 1.19
C ILE A 85 5.10 0.34 1.97
N ALA A 86 4.11 -0.43 1.55
CA ALA A 86 2.84 -0.51 2.26
C ALA A 86 2.29 -1.94 2.31
N LEU A 87 1.48 -2.19 3.32
CA LEU A 87 0.63 -3.38 3.41
C LEU A 87 -0.72 -3.08 2.77
N PHE A 88 -1.18 -3.99 1.91
CA PHE A 88 -2.49 -3.90 1.29
C PHE A 88 -3.37 -5.02 1.81
N ARG A 89 -4.61 -4.70 2.18
CA ARG A 89 -5.65 -5.68 2.55
C ARG A 89 -6.56 -5.93 1.36
N PHE A 90 -6.78 -7.19 1.01
CA PHE A 90 -7.81 -7.54 0.04
C PHE A 90 -9.20 -7.42 0.69
N ASP A 91 -10.11 -6.71 0.02
CA ASP A 91 -11.51 -6.65 0.36
C ASP A 91 -12.31 -7.52 -0.61
N GLU A 92 -12.86 -8.61 -0.09
CA GLU A 92 -13.62 -9.58 -0.87
C GLU A 92 -14.95 -9.02 -1.39
N ASN A 93 -15.52 -8.00 -0.76
CA ASN A 93 -16.78 -7.41 -1.21
C ASN A 93 -16.56 -6.51 -2.43
N SER A 94 -15.56 -5.63 -2.34
CA SER A 94 -15.24 -4.69 -3.43
C SER A 94 -14.29 -5.26 -4.48
N LYS A 95 -13.68 -6.42 -4.21
CA LYS A 95 -12.64 -7.08 -5.03
C LYS A 95 -11.44 -6.16 -5.29
N LYS A 96 -11.00 -5.42 -4.26
CA LYS A 96 -9.92 -4.43 -4.33
C LYS A 96 -8.87 -4.64 -3.25
N TRP A 97 -7.66 -4.20 -3.56
CA TRP A 97 -6.58 -4.07 -2.60
C TRP A 97 -6.63 -2.66 -1.99
N ASN A 98 -6.87 -2.58 -0.69
CA ASN A 98 -6.89 -1.32 0.06
C ASN A 98 -5.55 -1.14 0.76
N GLU A 99 -4.89 -0.03 0.51
CA GLU A 99 -3.66 0.34 1.21
C GLU A 99 -3.94 0.60 2.70
N LEU A 100 -3.04 0.15 3.55
CA LEU A 100 -3.07 0.40 4.98
C LEU A 100 -1.93 1.33 5.36
N ALA A 101 -2.19 2.23 6.31
CA ALA A 101 -1.18 3.12 6.86
C ALA A 101 -0.01 2.29 7.42
N THR A 102 1.13 2.39 6.74
CA THR A 102 2.33 1.61 7.02
C THR A 102 3.45 2.59 7.38
N THR A 103 4.04 2.42 8.55
CA THR A 103 5.10 3.29 9.06
C THR A 103 6.41 2.52 9.07
N HIS A 104 7.42 3.01 8.35
CA HIS A 104 8.80 2.51 8.52
C HIS A 104 9.29 2.86 9.92
N THR A 105 9.83 1.89 10.64
CA THR A 105 10.25 2.08 12.04
C THR A 105 11.76 2.12 12.16
N GLU A 106 12.45 1.08 11.69
CA GLU A 106 13.90 0.94 11.79
C GLU A 106 14.46 -0.06 10.78
N SER A 107 15.78 -0.04 10.63
CA SER A 107 16.52 -1.05 9.87
C SER A 107 17.16 -2.06 10.82
N GLU A 108 16.96 -3.35 10.57
CA GLU A 108 17.52 -4.43 11.40
C GLU A 108 18.23 -5.46 10.50
N GLY A 109 19.56 -5.52 10.60
CA GLY A 109 20.38 -6.42 9.77
C GLY A 109 20.16 -6.17 8.27
N ASP A 110 19.73 -7.19 7.55
CA ASP A 110 19.42 -7.15 6.10
C ASP A 110 17.96 -6.79 5.80
N ASN A 111 17.18 -6.36 6.79
CA ASN A 111 15.76 -6.03 6.64
C ASN A 111 15.45 -4.58 7.05
N GLU A 112 14.38 -4.05 6.48
CA GLU A 112 13.65 -2.87 6.93
C GLU A 112 12.37 -3.32 7.66
N LEU A 113 12.07 -2.69 8.79
CA LEU A 113 10.91 -2.99 9.61
C LEU A 113 9.82 -1.93 9.46
N TYR A 114 8.58 -2.41 9.51
CA TYR A 114 7.40 -1.57 9.35
C TYR A 114 6.31 -1.96 10.33
N GLU A 115 5.57 -0.98 10.82
CA GLU A 115 4.39 -1.20 11.66
C GLU A 115 3.11 -0.84 10.92
N VAL A 116 2.09 -1.69 11.07
CA VAL A 116 0.77 -1.52 10.48
C VAL A 116 -0.30 -1.89 11.50
N GLU A 117 -1.33 -1.06 11.61
CA GLU A 117 -2.50 -1.34 12.45
C GLU A 117 -3.61 -2.00 11.63
N LEU A 118 -4.16 -3.09 12.15
CA LEU A 118 -5.26 -3.84 11.58
C LEU A 118 -6.47 -3.85 12.51
N THR A 119 -7.64 -3.76 11.89
CA THR A 119 -8.95 -3.98 12.53
C THR A 119 -9.62 -5.28 12.09
N SER A 120 -9.02 -6.01 11.13
CA SER A 120 -9.54 -7.26 10.59
C SER A 120 -8.43 -8.07 9.94
N PHE A 121 -8.52 -9.40 9.97
CA PHE A 121 -7.65 -10.28 9.20
C PHE A 121 -8.25 -10.64 7.83
N SER A 122 -7.39 -10.93 6.85
CA SER A 122 -7.74 -11.17 5.44
C SER A 122 -6.52 -11.74 4.70
N TYR A 123 -6.58 -11.74 3.37
CA TYR A 123 -5.42 -11.76 2.49
C TYR A 123 -4.75 -10.39 2.45
N PHE A 124 -3.43 -10.39 2.50
CA PHE A 124 -2.60 -9.20 2.42
C PHE A 124 -1.50 -9.33 1.37
N ALA A 125 -1.05 -8.19 0.88
CA ALA A 125 0.13 -8.07 0.02
C ALA A 125 1.07 -7.01 0.60
N ILE A 126 2.34 -7.38 0.79
CA ILE A 126 3.42 -6.42 1.05
C ILE A 126 3.93 -5.99 -0.33
N SER A 127 3.82 -4.71 -0.68
CA SER A 127 4.22 -4.24 -2.00
C SER A 127 4.74 -2.81 -1.95
N GLU A 128 5.19 -2.31 -3.11
CA GLU A 128 5.37 -0.87 -3.27
C GLU A 128 4.06 -0.12 -2.95
N SER A 129 4.18 0.99 -2.23
CA SER A 129 3.08 1.90 -1.89
C SER A 129 2.56 2.58 -3.16
N LEU A 130 1.29 2.96 -3.17
CA LEU A 130 0.79 3.83 -4.23
C LEU A 130 1.39 5.21 -3.98
N ALA A 131 2.32 5.63 -4.82
CA ALA A 131 2.86 6.99 -4.76
C ALA A 131 1.69 7.98 -4.66
N GLU A 132 1.62 8.72 -3.55
CA GLU A 132 1.04 10.05 -3.65
C GLU A 132 1.93 10.77 -4.67
N ASP A 133 1.35 11.32 -5.73
CA ASP A 133 2.07 12.19 -6.68
C ASP A 133 2.62 13.40 -5.90
N GLY A 134 3.75 13.19 -5.25
CA GLY A 134 4.52 14.12 -4.46
C GLY A 134 5.46 14.85 -5.40
N VAL A 135 5.02 16.06 -5.75
CA VAL A 135 5.81 17.13 -6.36
C VAL A 135 7.26 17.13 -5.86
N ASP A 136 8.16 17.01 -6.83
CA ASP A 136 9.47 17.64 -6.98
C ASP A 136 10.15 18.19 -5.70
N GLY A 137 11.23 17.52 -5.31
CA GLY A 137 12.19 18.01 -4.34
C GLY A 137 13.59 17.46 -4.57
N THR A 138 14.05 17.31 -5.82
CA THR A 138 15.45 16.97 -6.10
C THR A 138 16.29 18.23 -6.29
N THR A 139 16.82 18.75 -5.18
CA THR A 139 17.92 19.72 -5.22
C THR A 139 19.24 18.96 -5.33
N GLY A 140 19.73 18.83 -6.57
CA GLY A 140 21.14 18.73 -6.99
C GLY A 140 22.07 17.68 -6.36
N LYS A 141 22.58 16.77 -7.20
CA LYS A 141 23.99 16.80 -7.69
C LYS A 141 24.16 16.04 -9.04
N ASP A 142 24.52 16.84 -10.04
CA ASP A 142 25.42 16.64 -11.19
C ASP A 142 25.34 15.43 -12.16
N VAL A 143 24.82 15.73 -13.36
CA VAL A 143 25.36 15.50 -14.72
C VAL A 143 25.86 14.10 -15.12
N GLY A 144 25.03 13.44 -15.94
CA GLY A 144 25.43 12.43 -16.93
C GLY A 144 24.46 12.43 -18.12
N ILE A 145 24.96 12.85 -19.29
CA ILE A 145 24.21 12.99 -20.55
C ILE A 145 23.82 11.60 -21.11
N GLY A 146 22.55 11.43 -21.50
CA GLY A 146 22.19 10.43 -22.53
C GLY A 146 20.77 9.85 -22.44
N GLY A 147 19.95 10.11 -23.47
CA GLY A 147 18.85 9.22 -23.86
C GLY A 147 17.43 9.67 -23.49
N GLU A 148 16.87 10.55 -24.32
CA GLU A 148 15.47 10.96 -24.26
C GLU A 148 14.52 9.78 -24.54
N LYS A 149 13.86 9.26 -23.51
CA LYS A 149 12.57 8.55 -23.62
C LYS A 149 11.61 9.08 -22.57
N GLY A 150 11.23 10.35 -22.75
CA GLY A 150 10.25 11.04 -21.92
C GLY A 150 8.83 10.59 -22.23
N SER A 151 8.24 9.90 -21.27
CA SER A 151 6.84 9.46 -21.19
C SER A 151 5.86 10.53 -21.72
N VAL A 152 5.14 10.19 -22.79
CA VAL A 152 4.15 11.07 -23.46
C VAL A 152 2.90 11.30 -22.57
N TRP A 153 2.74 10.53 -21.49
CA TRP A 153 1.52 10.47 -20.68
C TRP A 153 1.23 11.75 -19.88
N TRP A 154 2.25 12.42 -19.35
CA TRP A 154 2.05 13.68 -18.61
C TRP A 154 1.54 14.83 -19.50
N LYS A 155 1.92 14.86 -20.79
CA LYS A 155 1.41 15.85 -21.75
C LYS A 155 -0.07 15.63 -22.06
N VAL A 156 -0.54 14.37 -22.06
CA VAL A 156 -1.96 14.03 -22.23
C VAL A 156 -2.77 14.46 -21.00
N LEU A 157 -2.25 14.24 -19.79
CA LEU A 157 -2.92 14.65 -18.55
C LEU A 157 -3.12 16.18 -18.47
N ILE A 158 -2.10 16.95 -18.83
CA ILE A 158 -2.16 18.43 -18.88
C ILE A 158 -3.20 18.90 -19.90
N LEU A 159 -3.23 18.30 -21.09
CA LEU A 159 -4.22 18.65 -22.12
C LEU A 159 -5.66 18.40 -21.66
N VAL A 160 -5.92 17.29 -20.97
CA VAL A 160 -7.25 16.97 -20.43
C VAL A 160 -7.66 17.97 -19.35
N LEU A 161 -6.76 18.32 -18.42
CA LEU A 161 -7.04 19.29 -17.36
C LEU A 161 -7.34 20.69 -17.91
N VAL A 162 -6.59 21.15 -18.93
CA VAL A 162 -6.83 22.46 -19.57
C VAL A 162 -8.22 22.51 -20.23
N VAL A 163 -8.63 21.46 -20.94
CA VAL A 163 -9.96 21.39 -21.57
C VAL A 163 -11.08 21.39 -20.51
N LEU A 164 -10.88 20.68 -19.40
CA LEU A 164 -11.86 20.63 -18.30
C LEU A 164 -12.01 21.99 -17.61
N ILE A 165 -10.91 22.72 -17.40
CA ILE A 165 -10.93 24.07 -16.86
C ILE A 165 -11.68 25.03 -17.81
N ILE A 166 -11.40 24.98 -19.11
CA ILE A 166 -12.11 25.80 -20.12
C ILE A 166 -13.61 25.48 -20.09
N TYR A 167 -13.99 24.21 -20.06
CA TYR A 167 -15.38 23.78 -19.99
C TYR A 167 -16.09 24.32 -18.75
N VAL A 168 -15.46 24.24 -17.57
CA VAL A 168 -16.03 24.77 -16.31
C VAL A 168 -16.19 26.29 -16.36
N VAL A 169 -15.21 27.02 -16.90
CA VAL A 169 -15.28 28.48 -17.05
C VAL A 169 -16.39 28.89 -18.03
N MET A 170 -16.50 28.21 -19.17
CA MET A 170 -17.59 28.44 -20.13
C MET A 170 -18.96 28.16 -19.52
N ASN A 171 -19.08 27.08 -18.73
CA ASN A 171 -20.33 26.73 -18.05
C ASN A 171 -20.70 27.75 -16.98
N LYS A 172 -19.75 28.21 -16.15
CA LYS A 172 -19.97 29.29 -15.17
C LYS A 172 -20.42 30.60 -15.82
N LYS A 173 -19.83 30.98 -16.95
CA LYS A 173 -20.19 32.20 -17.69
C LYS A 173 -21.61 32.12 -18.29
N LYS A 174 -22.06 30.91 -18.66
CA LYS A 174 -23.43 30.66 -19.12
C LYS A 174 -24.44 30.86 -17.99
N TYR A 175 -24.17 30.36 -16.78
CA TYR A 175 -25.06 30.55 -15.62
C TYR A 175 -25.09 31.99 -15.10
N SER A 176 -23.97 32.72 -15.14
CA SER A 176 -23.93 34.13 -14.68
C SER A 176 -24.74 35.07 -15.58
N ASN A 177 -24.88 34.73 -16.87
CA ASN A 177 -25.64 35.54 -17.83
C ASN A 177 -27.15 35.27 -17.78
N LEU A 178 -27.59 34.15 -17.19
CA LEU A 178 -29.01 33.81 -17.02
C LEU A 178 -29.63 34.41 -15.74
N LEU A 179 -28.81 34.90 -14.80
CA LEU A 179 -29.26 35.57 -13.57
C LEU A 179 -29.33 37.10 -13.68
N LYS A 180 -29.11 37.66 -14.88
CA LYS A 180 -29.18 39.11 -15.17
C LYS A 180 -30.28 39.51 -16.16
N GLN A 181 -31.26 38.64 -16.41
CA GLN A 181 -32.50 38.99 -17.13
C GLN A 181 -33.69 38.96 -16.19
#